data_AF-A0A1I0I2C4-F1
#
_entry.id   AF-A0A1I0I2C4-F1
#
_cell.length_a   1.000
_cell.length_b   1.000
_cell.length_c   1.000
_cell.angle_alpha   90.00
_cell.angle_beta   90.00
_cell.angle_gamma   90.00
#
_symmetry.space_group_name_H-M   'P 1'
#
loop_
_entity.id
_entity.type
_entity.pdbx_description
1 polymer ?
#
loop_
_entity_poly.entity_id
_entity_poly.type
_entity_poly.pdbx_seq_one_letter_code
_entity_poly.pdbx_strand_id
1 'polypeptide(L)'
;MAKYEVDNLTLAEATRHAPFIDYARCIDAGQRPYNHVGDWPEAGALYPIRTVDSRTEGIALVHVLGFEGEAPYYNAFAPHRFELLLTVWLN
;
A
#
# COMPACT_ATOMS: atom_id res chain seq x y z
N MET A 1 2.92 -19.36 11.13
CA MET A 1 2.58 -17.97 11.52
C MET A 1 3.18 -17.05 10.48
N ALA A 2 2.41 -16.11 9.92
CA ALA A 2 2.96 -15.14 8.98
C ALA A 2 4.05 -14.33 9.69
N LYS A 3 5.23 -14.23 9.08
CA LYS A 3 6.41 -13.60 9.70
C LYS A 3 6.27 -12.07 9.81
N TYR A 4 5.31 -11.48 9.09
CA TYR A 4 5.19 -10.05 8.85
C TYR A 4 3.76 -9.55 8.98
N GLU A 5 3.62 -8.26 9.24
CA GLU A 5 2.33 -7.62 9.57
C GLU A 5 1.36 -7.58 8.39
N VAL A 6 1.89 -7.40 7.18
CA VAL A 6 1.13 -7.37 5.93
C VAL A 6 1.78 -8.25 4.87
N ASP A 7 1.04 -8.55 3.80
CA ASP A 7 1.59 -9.16 2.59
C ASP A 7 2.28 -8.11 1.73
N ASN A 8 3.55 -8.34 1.40
CA ASN A 8 4.36 -7.46 0.56
C ASN A 8 4.48 -8.03 -0.86
N LEU A 9 3.47 -7.76 -1.70
CA LEU A 9 3.48 -8.13 -3.12
C LEU A 9 4.13 -7.05 -3.99
N THR A 10 4.97 -7.47 -4.93
CA THR A 10 5.37 -6.61 -6.06
C THR A 10 4.17 -6.33 -6.97
N LEU A 11 4.27 -5.32 -7.85
CA LEU A 11 3.25 -5.05 -8.86
C LEU A 11 2.99 -6.29 -9.76
N ALA A 12 4.04 -7.00 -10.16
CA ALA A 12 3.92 -8.19 -11.00
C ALA A 12 3.27 -9.39 -10.27
N GLU A 13 3.45 -9.51 -8.97
CA GLU A 13 2.75 -10.52 -8.16
C GLU A 13 1.29 -10.10 -7.92
N ALA A 14 1.04 -8.82 -7.66
CA ALA A 14 -0.29 -8.29 -7.44
C ALA A 14 -1.22 -8.54 -8.64
N THR A 15 -0.75 -8.42 -9.88
CA THR A 15 -1.54 -8.70 -11.10
C THR A 15 -1.88 -10.18 -11.27
N ARG A 16 -1.15 -11.10 -10.61
CA ARG A 16 -1.44 -12.54 -10.60
C ARG A 16 -2.41 -12.92 -9.49
N HIS A 17 -2.45 -12.15 -8.40
CA HIS A 17 -3.33 -12.39 -7.26
C HIS A 17 -4.79 -11.98 -7.53
N ALA A 18 -5.02 -10.95 -8.33
CA ALA A 18 -6.36 -10.48 -8.66
C ALA A 18 -6.41 -9.91 -10.09
N PRO A 19 -7.55 -10.05 -10.79
CA PRO A 19 -7.71 -9.62 -12.18
C PRO A 19 -7.93 -8.11 -12.34
N PHE A 20 -7.54 -7.30 -11.35
CA PHE A 20 -7.68 -5.84 -11.37
C PHE A 20 -6.52 -5.19 -10.61
N ILE A 21 -6.27 -3.90 -10.84
CA ILE A 21 -5.38 -3.05 -10.04
C ILE A 21 -6.17 -1.83 -9.59
N ASP A 22 -6.09 -1.54 -8.29
CA ASP A 22 -6.65 -0.32 -7.73
C ASP A 22 -5.63 0.80 -7.80
N TYR A 23 -6.08 2.02 -8.06
CA TYR A 23 -5.27 3.22 -7.99
C TYR A 23 -5.85 4.19 -6.97
N ALA A 24 -5.00 4.66 -6.07
CA ALA A 24 -5.35 5.61 -5.05
C ALA A 24 -4.43 6.83 -5.08
N ARG A 25 -5.02 8.00 -4.85
CA ARG A 25 -4.28 9.25 -4.74
C ARG A 25 -3.88 9.48 -3.29
N CYS A 26 -2.63 9.85 -3.04
CA CYS A 26 -2.23 10.30 -1.72
C CYS A 26 -2.85 11.68 -1.44
N ILE A 27 -3.62 11.79 -0.37
CA ILE A 27 -4.24 13.04 0.10
C ILE A 27 -3.58 13.58 1.37
N ASP A 28 -2.83 12.74 2.10
CA ASP A 28 -2.05 13.13 3.27
C ASP A 28 -0.68 12.44 3.30
N ALA A 29 0.35 13.19 2.89
CA ALA A 29 1.76 12.81 2.96
C ALA A 29 2.47 13.38 4.19
N GLY A 30 1.75 14.02 5.12
CA GLY A 30 2.31 14.64 6.31
C GLY A 30 2.77 13.62 7.35
N GLN A 31 3.51 14.10 8.36
CA GLN A 31 3.91 13.28 9.52
C GLN A 31 4.69 12.01 9.12
N ARG A 32 5.65 12.12 8.19
CA ARG A 32 6.61 11.04 7.92
C ARG A 32 7.37 10.74 9.22
N PRO A 33 7.29 9.51 9.78
CA PRO A 33 8.03 9.17 10.98
C PRO A 33 9.54 9.33 10.76
N TYR A 34 10.25 9.87 11.75
CA TYR A 34 11.70 10.09 11.66
C TYR A 34 12.49 8.79 11.46
N ASN A 35 11.93 7.67 11.90
CA ASN A 35 12.48 6.33 11.79
C ASN A 35 11.90 5.53 10.61
N HIS A 36 11.16 6.17 9.70
CA HIS A 36 10.64 5.51 8.51
C HIS A 36 11.77 5.20 7.51
N VAL A 37 11.94 3.93 7.18
CA VAL A 37 12.91 3.45 6.19
C VAL A 37 12.18 2.97 4.95
N GLY A 38 12.52 3.56 3.81
CA GLY A 38 11.89 3.28 2.52
C GLY A 38 11.22 4.50 1.90
N ASP A 39 10.44 4.22 0.87
CA ASP A 39 9.68 5.19 0.11
C ASP A 39 8.55 5.80 0.94
N TRP A 40 8.17 7.01 0.59
CA TRP A 40 7.10 7.75 1.23
C TRP A 40 6.23 8.40 0.15
N PRO A 41 4.90 8.34 0.26
CA PRO A 41 4.02 8.88 -0.77
C PRO A 41 4.10 10.41 -0.83
N GLU A 42 3.86 10.95 -2.02
CA GLU A 42 3.79 12.39 -2.27
C GLU A 42 2.32 12.83 -2.40
N ALA A 43 1.95 13.93 -1.75
CA ALA A 43 0.59 14.43 -1.79
C ALA A 43 0.18 14.81 -3.23
N GLY A 44 -0.98 14.33 -3.66
CA GLY A 44 -1.53 14.52 -5.00
C GLY A 44 -1.11 13.46 -6.03
N ALA A 45 -0.06 12.68 -5.76
CA ALA A 45 0.38 11.61 -6.66
C ALA A 45 -0.58 10.41 -6.64
N LEU A 46 -0.69 9.73 -7.78
CA LEU A 46 -1.52 8.55 -7.99
C LEU A 46 -0.64 7.30 -7.99
N TYR A 47 -1.03 6.30 -7.21
CA TYR A 47 -0.26 5.07 -7.05
C TYR A 47 -1.12 3.82 -7.30
N PRO A 48 -0.56 2.77 -7.92
CA PRO A 48 -1.17 1.45 -7.88
C PRO A 48 -1.07 0.89 -6.46
N ILE A 49 -2.16 0.31 -5.95
CA ILE A 49 -2.24 -0.16 -4.57
C ILE A 49 -2.88 -1.54 -4.43
N ARG A 50 -2.70 -2.12 -3.24
CA ARG A 50 -3.56 -3.16 -2.69
C ARG A 50 -4.06 -2.75 -1.31
N THR A 51 -5.34 -3.01 -1.07
CA THR A 51 -5.86 -3.02 0.30
C THR A 51 -5.48 -4.37 0.92
N VAL A 52 -4.78 -4.33 2.04
CA VAL A 52 -4.33 -5.52 2.78
C VAL A 52 -4.83 -5.45 4.21
N ASP A 53 -5.21 -6.58 4.79
CA ASP A 53 -5.67 -6.63 6.18
C ASP A 53 -4.48 -6.56 7.13
N SER A 54 -4.51 -5.63 8.09
CA SER A 54 -3.58 -5.64 9.22
C SER A 54 -3.85 -6.84 10.10
N ARG A 55 -2.79 -7.59 10.41
CA ARG A 55 -2.85 -8.79 11.26
C ARG A 55 -2.88 -8.45 12.75
N THR A 56 -2.40 -7.28 13.15
CA THR A 56 -2.35 -6.84 14.56
C THR A 56 -3.46 -5.85 14.92
N GLU A 57 -3.81 -4.94 14.02
CA GLU A 57 -4.75 -3.85 14.32
C GLU A 57 -6.17 -4.12 13.82
N GLY A 58 -6.37 -5.13 12.97
CA GLY A 58 -7.68 -5.49 12.43
C GLY A 58 -8.30 -4.40 11.53
N ILE A 59 -7.48 -3.47 11.04
CA ILE A 59 -7.87 -2.44 10.08
C ILE A 59 -7.29 -2.75 8.70
N ALA A 60 -7.95 -2.25 7.65
CA ALA A 60 -7.40 -2.28 6.30
C ALA A 60 -6.25 -1.27 6.16
N LEU A 61 -5.15 -1.70 5.55
CA LEU A 61 -4.00 -0.88 5.19
C LEU A 61 -3.88 -0.77 3.68
N VAL A 62 -3.23 0.30 3.22
CA VAL A 62 -2.95 0.55 1.81
C VAL A 62 -1.50 0.21 1.52
N HIS A 63 -1.27 -0.91 0.85
CA HIS A 63 0.05 -1.27 0.33
C HIS A 63 0.26 -0.61 -1.04
N VAL A 64 1.23 0.30 -1.13
CA VAL A 64 1.61 0.96 -2.40
C VAL A 64 2.50 0.04 -3.20
N LEU A 65 2.03 -0.39 -4.37
CA LEU A 65 2.75 -1.31 -5.24
C LEU A 65 3.93 -0.59 -5.91
N GLY A 66 5.12 -1.18 -5.81
CA GLY A 66 6.34 -0.65 -6.40
C GLY A 66 7.14 0.27 -5.49
N PHE A 67 6.67 0.54 -4.27
CA PHE A 67 7.50 1.14 -3.23
C PHE A 67 8.43 0.09 -2.59
N GLU A 68 9.56 0.55 -2.07
CA GLU A 68 10.52 -0.22 -1.28
C GLU A 68 10.53 0.24 0.18
N GLY A 69 10.54 -0.71 1.11
CA GLY A 69 10.52 -0.41 2.55
C GLY A 69 10.80 -1.64 3.39
N GLU A 70 11.11 -1.41 4.66
CA GLU A 70 11.51 -2.48 5.57
C GLU A 70 10.35 -3.04 6.40
N ALA A 71 10.58 -4.22 6.98
CA ALA A 71 9.66 -4.85 7.92
C ALA A 71 9.42 -3.94 9.14
N PRO A 72 8.25 -4.05 9.80
CA PRO A 72 7.20 -5.03 9.56
C PRO A 72 6.13 -4.62 8.54
N TYR A 73 6.09 -3.34 8.13
CA TYR A 73 5.00 -2.79 7.34
C TYR A 73 5.26 -2.72 5.84
N TYR A 74 6.50 -2.88 5.34
CA TYR A 74 6.82 -3.04 3.90
C TYR A 74 5.97 -2.17 2.94
N ASN A 75 5.86 -0.87 3.19
CA ASN A 75 5.07 0.09 2.39
C ASN A 75 3.55 -0.02 2.48
N ALA A 76 3.04 -0.60 3.57
CA ALA A 76 1.66 -0.46 3.99
C ALA A 76 1.49 0.82 4.80
N PHE A 77 0.46 1.58 4.44
CA PHE A 77 0.14 2.88 5.03
C PHE A 77 -1.29 2.90 5.57
N ALA A 78 -1.54 3.78 6.52
CA ALA A 78 -2.88 3.99 7.04
C ALA A 78 -3.83 4.47 5.92
N PRO A 79 -5.08 3.97 5.88
CA PRO A 79 -6.00 4.20 4.77
C PRO A 79 -6.40 5.67 4.61
N HIS A 80 -6.46 6.45 5.70
CA HIS A 80 -6.82 7.87 5.64
C HIS A 80 -5.87 8.74 4.80
N ARG A 81 -4.66 8.23 4.50
CA ARG A 81 -3.67 8.94 3.67
C ARG A 81 -4.01 8.88 2.19
N PHE A 82 -4.93 8.02 1.78
CA PHE A 82 -5.24 7.72 0.40
C PHE A 82 -6.73 7.80 0.11
N GLU A 83 -7.05 8.27 -1.08
CA GLU A 83 -8.39 8.22 -1.65
C GLU A 83 -8.37 7.26 -2.84
N LEU A 84 -9.16 6.18 -2.77
CA LEU A 84 -9.32 5.24 -3.89
C LEU A 84 -10.07 5.94 -5.04
N LEU A 85 -9.48 5.98 -6.22
CA LEU A 85 -10.06 6.68 -7.37
C LEU A 85 -10.52 5.73 -8.48
N LEU A 86 -9.78 4.65 -8.72
CA LEU A 86 -9.97 3.83 -9.92
C LEU A 86 -9.72 2.35 -9.60
N THR A 87 -10.48 1.48 -10.25
CA THR A 87 -10.18 0.05 -10.35
C THR A 87 -10.04 -0.29 -11.84
N VAL A 88 -8.85 -0.73 -12.26
CA VAL A 88 -8.54 -1.12 -13.63
C VAL A 88 -8.56 -2.64 -13.74
N TRP A 89 -9.46 -3.19 -14.54
CA TRP A 89 -9.51 -4.63 -14.81
C TRP A 89 -8.49 -5.01 -15.89
N LEU A 90 -7.82 -6.16 -15.72
CA LEU A 90 -6.67 -6.58 -16.54
C LEU A 90 -7.04 -7.58 -17.65
N ASN A 91 -8.32 -7.75 -17.92
CA ASN A 91 -8.89 -8.75 -18.84
C ASN A 91 -9.35 -8.17 -20.18
#